data_AF-A0A7S3UM08-F1
#
_entry.id   AF-A0A7S3UM08-F1
#
_cell.length_a   1.000
_cell.length_b   1.000
_cell.length_c   1.000
_cell.angle_alpha   90.00
_cell.angle_beta   90.00
_cell.angle_gamma   90.00
#
_symmetry.space_group_name_H-M   'P 1'
#
loop_
_entity.id
_entity.type
_entity.pdbx_description
1 polymer ?
#
loop_
_entity_poly.entity_id
_entity_poly.type
_entity_poly.pdbx_seq_one_letter_code
_entity_poly.pdbx_strand_id
1 'polypeptide(L)'
;PRSHFGSSSAPLNSLSLTPSASTMPAGAWTEDEMKLWLPKDQEACDKWKAQKEQEWEDGKLKEKYPTKEELDAWTAKTCQGSIDKALALRTNPRVYMQISIGGADAGRVVMQLREDKVPKTAENFKQLCLKPEGEGYKGSIFHRIIPQFMCQGGDFTNHNGTGGKSIYGEKFEDENFILKHTGPGILSMANAGPNTNGSQFFLCTEATPWLDGKHVVFGTL
;
A
#
# COMPACT_ATOMS: atom_id res chain seq x y z
N PRO A 1 -25.35 35.66 -2.15
CA PRO A 1 -25.13 34.79 -3.34
C PRO A 1 -24.08 33.71 -3.05
N ARG A 2 -24.50 32.56 -2.50
CA ARG A 2 -23.63 31.38 -2.33
C ARG A 2 -23.94 30.43 -3.48
N SER A 3 -23.05 30.36 -4.46
CA SER A 3 -23.15 29.44 -5.60
C SER A 3 -22.97 28.00 -5.12
N HIS A 4 -24.03 27.19 -5.25
CA HIS A 4 -23.94 25.74 -5.25
C HIS A 4 -23.11 25.29 -6.46
N PHE A 5 -21.92 24.76 -6.21
CA PHE A 5 -21.21 23.96 -7.22
C PHE A 5 -21.75 22.53 -7.14
N GLY A 6 -22.33 22.06 -8.24
CA GLY A 6 -22.88 20.71 -8.37
C GLY A 6 -21.79 19.65 -8.19
N SER A 7 -22.06 18.68 -7.33
CA SER A 7 -21.21 17.51 -7.14
C SER A 7 -21.35 16.57 -8.34
N SER A 8 -20.31 16.47 -9.16
CA SER A 8 -20.19 15.39 -10.16
C SER A 8 -19.84 14.11 -9.42
N SER A 9 -20.76 13.14 -9.36
CA SER A 9 -20.52 11.81 -8.82
C SER A 9 -19.98 10.86 -9.90
N ALA A 10 -19.10 9.96 -9.48
CA ALA A 10 -18.37 9.02 -10.33
C ALA A 10 -18.50 7.60 -9.78
N PRO A 11 -19.20 6.66 -10.44
CA PRO A 11 -19.31 5.28 -9.97
C PRO A 11 -18.02 4.47 -10.17
N LEU A 12 -17.74 3.60 -9.19
CA LEU A 12 -16.57 2.72 -9.09
C LEU A 12 -16.90 1.28 -9.50
N ASN A 13 -16.12 0.65 -10.37
CA ASN A 13 -16.16 -0.81 -10.57
C ASN A 13 -14.82 -1.43 -10.17
N SER A 14 -14.77 -2.24 -9.11
CA SER A 14 -13.52 -2.78 -8.55
C SER A 14 -13.35 -4.29 -8.74
N LEU A 15 -12.12 -4.76 -8.96
CA LEU A 15 -11.74 -6.17 -9.07
C LEU A 15 -10.26 -6.35 -8.64
N SER A 16 -9.86 -7.52 -8.13
CA SER A 16 -8.46 -7.86 -7.77
C SER A 16 -7.67 -8.37 -8.98
N LEU A 17 -6.39 -8.03 -9.08
CA LEU A 17 -5.50 -8.44 -10.18
C LEU A 17 -4.52 -9.56 -9.80
N THR A 18 -4.36 -9.86 -8.52
CA THR A 18 -3.37 -10.84 -8.05
C THR A 18 -3.94 -11.79 -7.01
N PRO A 19 -3.57 -13.08 -7.03
CA PRO A 19 -3.83 -13.99 -5.93
C PRO A 19 -3.22 -13.41 -4.64
N SER A 20 -3.90 -13.60 -3.51
CA SER A 20 -3.38 -13.23 -2.19
C SER A 20 -2.07 -13.97 -1.95
N ALA A 21 -1.03 -13.27 -1.47
CA ALA A 21 0.15 -13.95 -0.93
C ALA A 21 -0.34 -14.81 0.24
N SER A 22 -0.13 -16.11 0.16
CA SER A 22 -0.48 -17.06 1.20
C SER A 22 0.32 -16.68 2.45
N THR A 23 -0.33 -16.51 3.60
CA THR A 23 0.31 -16.35 4.91
C THR A 23 1.18 -17.57 5.20
N MET A 24 2.41 -17.57 4.70
CA MET A 24 3.46 -18.54 4.97
C MET A 24 4.37 -18.00 6.07
N PRO A 25 4.95 -18.88 6.91
CA PRO A 25 5.78 -18.46 8.04
C PRO A 25 7.01 -17.67 7.56
N ALA A 26 7.46 -16.74 8.40
CA ALA A 26 8.63 -15.91 8.14
C ALA A 26 9.86 -16.76 7.78
N GLY A 27 10.36 -16.62 6.55
CA GLY A 27 11.72 -17.04 6.21
C GLY A 27 11.93 -17.77 4.88
N ALA A 28 10.89 -18.18 4.14
CA ALA A 28 11.08 -18.79 2.82
C ALA A 28 10.05 -18.29 1.80
N TRP A 29 10.53 -17.59 0.78
CA TRP A 29 9.77 -17.17 -0.39
C TRP A 29 9.55 -18.36 -1.33
N THR A 30 8.37 -18.45 -1.93
CA THR A 30 8.06 -19.48 -2.93
C THR A 30 8.89 -19.27 -4.21
N GLU A 31 9.03 -20.33 -5.02
CA GLU A 31 9.77 -20.23 -6.30
C GLU A 31 9.19 -19.15 -7.23
N ASP A 32 7.88 -18.98 -7.24
CA ASP A 32 7.21 -17.94 -8.04
C ASP A 32 7.48 -16.54 -7.51
N GLU A 33 7.51 -16.34 -6.19
CA GLU A 33 7.87 -15.06 -5.60
C GLU A 33 9.34 -14.73 -5.84
N MET A 34 10.23 -15.72 -5.78
CA MET A 34 11.65 -15.54 -6.07
C MET A 34 11.91 -15.06 -7.51
N LYS A 35 11.01 -15.32 -8.47
CA LYS A 35 11.11 -14.73 -9.83
C LYS A 35 10.96 -13.21 -9.82
N LEU A 36 10.40 -12.64 -8.76
CA LEU A 36 10.31 -11.19 -8.56
C LEU A 36 11.63 -10.59 -8.04
N TRP A 37 12.63 -11.40 -7.66
CA TRP A 37 14.00 -10.93 -7.44
C TRP A 37 14.69 -10.81 -8.80
N LEU A 38 14.96 -9.58 -9.24
CA LEU A 38 15.41 -9.33 -10.61
C LEU A 38 16.94 -9.37 -10.70
N PRO A 39 17.51 -9.64 -11.88
CA PRO A 39 18.96 -9.63 -12.08
C PRO A 39 19.63 -8.35 -11.58
N LYS A 40 19.01 -7.19 -11.81
CA LYS A 40 19.51 -5.89 -11.31
C LYS A 40 19.62 -5.81 -9.78
N ASP A 41 18.76 -6.51 -9.05
CA ASP A 41 18.79 -6.50 -7.58
C ASP A 41 19.91 -7.41 -7.07
N GLN A 42 20.11 -8.56 -7.75
CA GLN A 42 21.25 -9.45 -7.50
C GLN A 42 22.57 -8.73 -7.77
N GLU A 43 22.71 -8.09 -8.92
CA GLU A 43 23.88 -7.29 -9.30
C GLU A 43 24.18 -6.18 -8.28
N ALA A 44 23.14 -5.52 -7.76
CA ALA A 44 23.30 -4.50 -6.72
C ALA A 44 23.86 -5.10 -5.41
N CYS A 45 23.37 -6.28 -5.01
CA CYS A 45 23.89 -7.00 -3.84
C CYS A 45 25.34 -7.45 -4.05
N ASP A 46 25.68 -7.98 -5.22
CA ASP A 46 27.03 -8.45 -5.53
C ASP A 46 28.03 -7.28 -5.59
N LYS A 47 27.64 -6.16 -6.21
CA LYS A 47 28.45 -4.94 -6.23
C LYS A 47 28.68 -4.40 -4.82
N TRP A 48 27.64 -4.39 -3.98
CA TRP A 48 27.75 -3.95 -2.60
C TRP A 48 28.66 -4.87 -1.77
N LYS A 49 28.56 -6.19 -1.94
CA LYS A 49 29.44 -7.17 -1.31
C LYS A 49 30.91 -6.96 -1.69
N ALA A 50 31.20 -6.83 -2.98
CA ALA A 50 32.55 -6.58 -3.48
C ALA A 50 33.13 -5.28 -2.91
N GLN A 51 32.31 -4.23 -2.79
CA GLN A 51 32.73 -2.99 -2.14
C GLN A 51 33.09 -3.21 -0.66
N LYS A 52 32.28 -3.97 0.09
CA LYS A 52 32.53 -4.25 1.52
C LYS A 52 33.72 -5.15 1.75
N GLU A 53 33.99 -6.07 0.84
CA GLU A 53 35.22 -6.86 0.83
C GLU A 53 36.45 -6.00 0.62
N GLN A 54 36.43 -5.08 -0.35
CA GLN A 54 37.54 -4.14 -0.53
C GLN A 54 37.75 -3.25 0.71
N GLU A 55 36.67 -2.71 1.30
CA GLU A 55 36.77 -1.94 2.55
C GLU A 55 37.34 -2.77 3.72
N TRP A 56 37.05 -4.07 3.74
CA TRP A 56 37.61 -4.99 4.73
C TRP A 56 39.09 -5.24 4.49
N GLU A 57 39.52 -5.50 3.26
CA GLU A 57 40.93 -5.68 2.91
C GLU A 57 41.77 -4.43 3.21
N ASP A 58 41.21 -3.24 2.96
CA ASP A 58 41.79 -1.94 3.34
C ASP A 58 41.87 -1.74 4.87
N GLY A 59 41.38 -2.69 5.68
CA GLY A 59 41.43 -2.69 7.14
C GLY A 59 40.27 -1.94 7.83
N LYS A 60 39.39 -1.26 7.10
CA LYS A 60 38.32 -0.40 7.66
C LYS A 60 37.26 -1.16 8.44
N LEU A 61 37.09 -2.45 8.14
CA LEU A 61 36.07 -3.29 8.74
C LEU A 61 36.64 -4.42 9.61
N LYS A 62 37.97 -4.59 9.68
CA LYS A 62 38.62 -5.70 10.41
C LYS A 62 38.42 -5.63 11.92
N GLU A 63 38.28 -4.45 12.51
CA GLU A 63 37.95 -4.33 13.93
C GLU A 63 36.55 -4.90 14.24
N LYS A 64 35.59 -4.69 13.34
CA LYS A 64 34.20 -5.12 13.51
C LYS A 64 33.96 -6.57 13.08
N TYR A 65 34.69 -7.02 12.06
CA TYR A 65 34.63 -8.37 11.51
C TYR A 65 36.07 -8.88 11.38
N PRO A 66 36.68 -9.48 12.41
CA PRO A 66 38.10 -9.86 12.37
C PRO A 66 38.45 -10.91 11.33
N THR A 67 37.48 -11.70 10.88
CA THR A 67 37.68 -12.77 9.89
C THR A 67 36.85 -12.54 8.63
N LYS A 68 37.27 -13.15 7.52
CA LYS A 68 36.55 -13.09 6.24
C LYS A 68 35.19 -13.80 6.36
N GLU A 69 35.13 -14.88 7.13
CA GLU A 69 33.91 -15.63 7.40
C GLU A 69 32.85 -14.78 8.12
N GLU A 70 33.25 -13.95 9.09
CA GLU A 70 32.33 -13.04 9.78
C GLU A 70 31.82 -11.93 8.86
N LEU A 71 32.68 -11.39 7.99
CA LEU A 71 32.28 -10.42 6.97
C LEU A 71 31.28 -11.06 5.98
N ASP A 72 31.56 -12.26 5.51
CA ASP A 72 30.72 -12.97 4.54
C ASP A 72 29.35 -13.31 5.14
N ALA A 73 29.31 -13.76 6.40
CA ALA A 73 28.06 -14.00 7.11
C ALA A 73 27.23 -12.71 7.26
N TRP A 74 27.86 -11.59 7.63
CA TRP A 74 27.17 -10.31 7.76
C TRP A 74 26.66 -9.77 6.42
N THR A 75 27.48 -9.84 5.37
CA THR A 75 27.08 -9.37 4.05
C THR A 75 25.99 -10.25 3.44
N ALA A 76 26.06 -11.58 3.61
CA ALA A 76 25.01 -12.51 3.20
C ALA A 76 23.69 -12.19 3.90
N LYS A 77 23.70 -11.98 5.22
CA LYS A 77 22.52 -11.57 5.98
C LYS A 77 21.94 -10.23 5.52
N THR A 78 22.79 -9.28 5.15
CA THR A 78 22.35 -7.96 4.66
C THR A 78 21.71 -8.05 3.28
N CYS A 79 22.28 -8.86 2.38
CA CYS A 79 21.67 -9.16 1.08
C CYS A 79 20.35 -9.92 1.24
N GLN A 80 20.27 -10.89 2.16
CA GLN A 80 19.02 -11.57 2.48
C GLN A 80 17.93 -10.58 2.92
N GLY A 81 18.26 -9.63 3.81
CA GLY A 81 17.34 -8.58 4.19
C GLY A 81 16.93 -7.64 3.04
N SER A 82 17.73 -7.56 1.97
CA SER A 82 17.38 -6.80 0.76
C SER A 82 16.43 -7.60 -0.14
N ILE A 83 16.66 -8.91 -0.26
CA ILE A 83 15.74 -9.86 -0.92
C ILE A 83 14.37 -9.79 -0.25
N ASP A 84 14.33 -9.96 1.07
CA ASP A 84 13.08 -9.98 1.83
C ASP A 84 12.27 -8.69 1.65
N LYS A 85 12.95 -7.53 1.68
CA LYS A 85 12.30 -6.23 1.45
C LYS A 85 11.77 -6.09 0.03
N ALA A 86 12.55 -6.49 -0.97
CA ALA A 86 12.15 -6.36 -2.37
C ALA A 86 10.97 -7.27 -2.70
N LEU A 87 11.01 -8.51 -2.22
CA LEU A 87 9.95 -9.48 -2.45
C LEU A 87 8.68 -9.08 -1.71
N ALA A 88 8.74 -8.71 -0.42
CA ALA A 88 7.59 -8.22 0.32
C ALA A 88 6.88 -7.05 -0.38
N LEU A 89 7.66 -6.12 -0.98
CA LEU A 89 7.09 -5.01 -1.73
C LEU A 89 6.45 -5.44 -3.06
N ARG A 90 7.03 -6.43 -3.76
CA ARG A 90 6.61 -6.84 -5.11
C ARG A 90 5.49 -7.89 -5.10
N THR A 91 5.35 -8.64 -4.01
CA THR A 91 4.26 -9.62 -3.82
C THR A 91 2.98 -9.00 -3.26
N ASN A 92 3.07 -7.77 -2.75
CA ASN A 92 1.92 -6.98 -2.31
C ASN A 92 0.79 -6.96 -3.36
N PRO A 93 -0.47 -7.17 -2.93
CA PRO A 93 -1.58 -7.33 -3.85
C PRO A 93 -1.90 -6.04 -4.58
N ARG A 94 -2.44 -6.18 -5.79
CA ARG A 94 -2.96 -5.07 -6.59
C ARG A 94 -4.45 -5.23 -6.81
N VAL A 95 -5.17 -4.12 -6.61
CA VAL A 95 -6.58 -3.98 -6.95
C VAL A 95 -6.74 -2.87 -7.96
N TYR A 96 -7.87 -2.83 -8.66
CA TYR A 96 -8.19 -1.69 -9.50
C TYR A 96 -9.62 -1.23 -9.31
N MET A 97 -9.86 0.00 -9.73
CA MET A 97 -11.17 0.61 -9.89
C MET A 97 -11.27 1.18 -11.31
N GLN A 98 -12.30 0.78 -12.06
CA GLN A 98 -12.71 1.51 -13.25
C GLN A 98 -13.52 2.72 -12.80
N ILE A 99 -13.12 3.89 -13.25
CA ILE A 99 -13.72 5.17 -12.90
C ILE A 99 -14.59 5.62 -14.06
N SER A 100 -15.76 6.17 -13.74
CA SER A 100 -16.59 6.87 -14.73
C SER A 100 -16.98 8.25 -14.21
N ILE A 101 -17.06 9.25 -15.09
CA ILE A 101 -17.41 10.63 -14.74
C ILE A 101 -18.63 11.03 -15.57
N GLY A 102 -19.75 11.36 -14.92
CA GLY A 102 -21.00 11.65 -15.63
C GLY A 102 -21.50 10.47 -16.48
N GLY A 103 -21.18 9.24 -16.09
CA GLY A 103 -21.52 8.02 -16.82
C GLY A 103 -20.57 7.67 -17.98
N ALA A 104 -19.61 8.53 -18.33
CA ALA A 104 -18.58 8.24 -19.31
C ALA A 104 -17.38 7.55 -18.67
N ASP A 105 -16.78 6.56 -19.35
CA ASP A 105 -15.57 5.91 -18.86
C ASP A 105 -14.40 6.90 -18.78
N ALA A 106 -13.80 7.00 -17.60
CA ALA A 106 -12.66 7.88 -17.30
C ALA A 106 -11.35 7.11 -17.10
N GLY A 107 -11.39 5.78 -17.26
CA GLY A 107 -10.22 4.92 -17.21
C GLY A 107 -10.07 4.17 -15.89
N ARG A 108 -8.93 3.47 -15.79
CA ARG A 108 -8.64 2.54 -14.69
C ARG A 108 -7.61 3.13 -13.76
N VAL A 109 -7.91 3.08 -12.46
CA VAL A 109 -6.98 3.35 -11.37
C VAL A 109 -6.55 2.02 -10.79
N VAL A 110 -5.26 1.69 -10.86
CA VAL A 110 -4.66 0.51 -10.23
C VAL A 110 -3.99 0.95 -8.95
N MET A 111 -4.15 0.20 -7.87
CA MET A 111 -3.57 0.48 -6.56
C MET A 111 -2.81 -0.75 -6.06
N GLN A 112 -1.56 -0.57 -5.66
CA GLN A 112 -0.83 -1.56 -4.88
C GLN A 112 -1.08 -1.34 -3.39
N LEU A 113 -1.53 -2.38 -2.69
CA LEU A 113 -1.79 -2.33 -1.25
C LEU A 113 -0.55 -2.79 -0.49
N ARG A 114 -0.27 -2.16 0.65
CA ARG A 114 0.91 -2.41 1.49
C ARG A 114 0.63 -3.48 2.53
N GLU A 115 0.24 -4.66 2.08
CA GLU A 115 0.00 -5.84 2.93
C GLU A 115 1.26 -6.19 3.77
N ASP A 116 2.46 -5.93 3.25
CA ASP A 116 3.74 -6.04 3.97
C ASP A 116 3.89 -5.12 5.20
N LYS A 117 3.04 -4.10 5.34
CA LYS A 117 3.06 -3.13 6.45
C LYS A 117 1.78 -3.09 7.25
N VAL A 118 0.64 -3.24 6.58
CA VAL A 118 -0.70 -3.10 7.15
C VAL A 118 -1.60 -4.23 6.63
N PRO A 119 -1.30 -5.50 6.96
CA PRO A 119 -2.01 -6.64 6.40
C PRO A 119 -3.51 -6.61 6.66
N LYS A 120 -3.97 -6.16 7.84
CA LYS A 120 -5.42 -6.07 8.12
C LYS A 120 -6.09 -4.98 7.29
N THR A 121 -5.47 -3.82 7.18
CA THR A 121 -6.02 -2.68 6.42
C THR A 121 -6.05 -3.00 4.92
N ALA A 122 -4.98 -3.61 4.40
CA ALA A 122 -4.90 -4.05 3.02
C ALA A 122 -5.94 -5.14 2.70
N GLU A 123 -6.10 -6.13 3.59
CA GLU A 123 -7.09 -7.20 3.42
C GLU A 123 -8.52 -6.65 3.41
N ASN A 124 -8.85 -5.73 4.33
CA ASN A 124 -10.15 -5.05 4.34
C ASN A 124 -10.46 -4.40 2.99
N PHE A 125 -9.53 -3.59 2.48
CA PHE A 125 -9.72 -2.90 1.21
C PHE A 125 -9.83 -3.86 0.03
N LYS A 126 -8.97 -4.89 -0.02
CA LYS A 126 -8.96 -5.93 -1.05
C LYS A 126 -10.30 -6.66 -1.11
N GLN A 127 -10.83 -7.08 0.05
CA GLN A 127 -12.11 -7.78 0.11
C GLN A 127 -13.28 -6.87 -0.29
N LEU A 128 -13.30 -5.61 0.17
CA LEU A 128 -14.33 -4.65 -0.24
C LEU A 128 -14.29 -4.34 -1.75
N CYS A 129 -13.13 -4.46 -2.41
CA CYS A 129 -13.03 -4.39 -3.86
C CYS A 129 -13.70 -5.57 -4.58
N LEU A 130 -13.79 -6.74 -3.95
CA LEU A 130 -14.34 -7.97 -4.55
C LEU A 130 -15.85 -8.14 -4.31
N LYS A 131 -16.41 -7.39 -3.38
CA LYS A 131 -17.83 -7.48 -3.02
C LYS A 131 -18.73 -6.99 -4.16
N PRO A 132 -19.94 -7.56 -4.28
CA PRO A 132 -20.92 -7.09 -5.23
C PRO A 132 -21.39 -5.67 -4.89
N GLU A 133 -22.12 -5.07 -5.83
CA GLU A 133 -22.71 -3.75 -5.65
C GLU A 133 -23.62 -3.70 -4.42
N GLY A 134 -23.50 -2.64 -3.62
CA GLY A 134 -24.19 -2.48 -2.34
C GLY A 134 -23.53 -3.18 -1.14
N GLU A 135 -22.53 -4.03 -1.36
CA GLU A 135 -21.78 -4.72 -0.28
C GLU A 135 -20.31 -4.29 -0.17
N GLY A 136 -19.81 -3.54 -1.15
CA GLY A 136 -18.46 -2.97 -1.16
C GLY A 136 -18.31 -1.89 -2.22
N TYR A 137 -17.12 -1.74 -2.79
CA TYR A 137 -16.81 -0.54 -3.57
C TYR A 137 -17.49 -0.48 -4.94
N LYS A 138 -17.95 -1.61 -5.50
CA LYS A 138 -18.68 -1.61 -6.76
C LYS A 138 -19.96 -0.78 -6.66
N GLY A 139 -20.17 0.13 -7.60
CA GLY A 139 -21.31 1.07 -7.63
C GLY A 139 -21.18 2.26 -6.67
N SER A 140 -20.20 2.25 -5.75
CA SER A 140 -19.96 3.38 -4.84
C SER A 140 -19.32 4.57 -5.55
N ILE A 141 -19.29 5.73 -4.88
CA ILE A 141 -18.82 6.99 -5.48
C ILE A 141 -17.70 7.65 -4.68
N PHE A 142 -16.93 8.50 -5.35
CA PHE A 142 -16.16 9.56 -4.69
C PHE A 142 -17.11 10.70 -4.31
N HIS A 143 -17.58 10.70 -3.06
CA HIS A 143 -18.58 11.67 -2.58
C HIS A 143 -17.96 13.00 -2.14
N ARG A 144 -16.63 13.07 -1.94
CA ARG A 144 -15.93 14.28 -1.53
C ARG A 144 -14.61 14.42 -2.29
N ILE A 145 -14.51 15.44 -3.13
CA ILE A 145 -13.32 15.74 -3.93
C ILE A 145 -12.87 17.16 -3.59
N ILE A 146 -11.61 17.30 -3.16
CA ILE A 146 -11.00 18.60 -2.91
C ILE A 146 -9.76 18.71 -3.80
N PRO A 147 -9.77 19.58 -4.83
CA PRO A 147 -8.62 19.80 -5.70
C PRO A 147 -7.37 20.16 -4.90
N GLN A 148 -6.20 19.65 -5.33
CA GLN A 148 -4.91 19.85 -4.65
C GLN A 148 -4.90 19.34 -3.20
N PHE A 149 -5.74 18.33 -2.92
CA PHE A 149 -5.75 17.66 -1.64
C PHE A 149 -6.02 16.17 -1.82
N MET A 150 -7.27 15.77 -2.04
CA MET A 150 -7.63 14.36 -2.13
C MET A 150 -9.00 14.10 -2.75
N CYS A 151 -9.19 12.85 -3.19
CA CYS A 151 -10.48 12.27 -3.58
C CYS A 151 -10.89 11.22 -2.54
N GLN A 152 -11.98 11.44 -1.82
CA GLN A 152 -12.51 10.54 -0.79
C GLN A 152 -13.75 9.79 -1.28
N GLY A 153 -13.76 8.48 -1.04
CA GLY A 153 -14.81 7.55 -1.44
C GLY A 153 -14.97 6.41 -0.44
N GLY A 154 -15.61 5.32 -0.88
CA GLY A 154 -15.74 4.11 -0.08
C GLY A 154 -16.90 4.08 0.92
N ASP A 155 -17.76 5.12 0.93
CA ASP A 155 -19.09 5.03 1.55
C ASP A 155 -20.04 4.38 0.54
N PHE A 156 -20.16 3.06 0.64
CA PHE A 156 -21.01 2.26 -0.23
C PHE A 156 -22.43 2.05 0.32
N THR A 157 -22.75 2.60 1.50
CA THR A 157 -24.09 2.45 2.09
C THR A 157 -24.92 3.72 1.95
N ASN A 158 -24.33 4.88 2.25
CA ASN A 158 -25.04 6.17 2.27
C ASN A 158 -24.55 7.13 1.19
N HIS A 159 -23.39 6.85 0.59
CA HIS A 159 -22.78 7.62 -0.50
C HIS A 159 -22.54 9.11 -0.18
N ASN A 160 -22.41 9.47 1.10
CA ASN A 160 -22.33 10.87 1.54
C ASN A 160 -21.32 11.11 2.66
N GLY A 161 -20.57 10.08 3.06
CA GLY A 161 -19.55 10.13 4.10
C GLY A 161 -20.05 9.74 5.49
N THR A 162 -21.34 9.44 5.67
CA THR A 162 -21.90 9.02 6.97
C THR A 162 -21.98 7.50 7.14
N GLY A 163 -21.75 6.75 6.07
CA GLY A 163 -21.89 5.30 6.06
C GLY A 163 -20.58 4.54 5.85
N GLY A 164 -20.73 3.30 5.39
CA GLY A 164 -19.64 2.35 5.19
C GLY A 164 -19.34 1.47 6.40
N LYS A 165 -18.71 0.33 6.16
CA LYS A 165 -18.29 -0.63 7.19
C LYS A 165 -17.13 -1.49 6.68
N SER A 166 -16.27 -1.93 7.58
CA SER A 166 -15.18 -2.84 7.25
C SER A 166 -15.67 -4.29 7.15
N ILE A 167 -14.81 -5.19 6.67
CA ILE A 167 -15.07 -6.64 6.74
C ILE A 167 -15.02 -7.20 8.17
N TYR A 168 -14.52 -6.41 9.13
CA TYR A 168 -14.37 -6.80 10.53
C TYR A 168 -15.51 -6.27 11.43
N GLY A 169 -16.47 -5.54 10.87
CA GLY A 169 -17.51 -4.81 11.61
C GLY A 169 -17.60 -3.35 11.18
N GLU A 170 -18.35 -2.53 11.92
CA GLU A 170 -18.51 -1.10 11.59
C GLU A 170 -17.17 -0.35 11.60
N LYS A 171 -16.32 -0.63 12.59
CA LYS A 171 -15.03 0.03 12.78
C LYS A 171 -13.93 -0.96 13.14
N PHE A 172 -12.69 -0.62 12.80
CA PHE A 172 -11.48 -1.30 13.26
C PHE A 172 -10.37 -0.30 13.63
N GLU A 173 -9.40 -0.80 14.39
CA GLU A 173 -8.30 -0.02 14.96
C GLU A 173 -7.32 0.52 13.91
N ASP A 174 -6.57 1.56 14.27
CA ASP A 174 -5.44 2.03 13.48
C ASP A 174 -4.30 1.00 13.56
N GLU A 175 -4.00 0.33 12.44
CA GLU A 175 -3.05 -0.79 12.44
C GLU A 175 -1.61 -0.35 12.74
N ASN A 176 -1.14 0.72 12.09
CA ASN A 176 0.07 1.48 12.43
C ASN A 176 0.17 2.75 11.58
N PHE A 177 1.17 3.60 11.88
CA PHE A 177 1.47 4.83 11.15
C PHE A 177 2.90 4.85 10.59
N ILE A 178 3.43 3.70 10.17
CA ILE A 178 4.80 3.59 9.63
C ILE A 178 4.92 4.33 8.30
N LEU A 179 3.89 4.23 7.46
CA LEU A 179 3.80 4.87 6.16
C LEU A 179 3.24 6.29 6.29
N LYS A 180 3.67 7.18 5.38
CA LYS A 180 3.38 8.62 5.42
C LYS A 180 2.75 9.11 4.13
N HIS A 181 2.08 10.25 4.20
CA HIS A 181 1.41 10.86 3.06
C HIS A 181 2.37 11.71 2.23
N THR A 182 3.34 11.05 1.60
CA THR A 182 4.51 11.69 0.98
C THR A 182 4.24 12.35 -0.37
N GLY A 183 3.06 12.19 -0.97
CA GLY A 183 2.76 12.79 -2.26
C GLY A 183 1.46 12.32 -2.91
N PRO A 184 1.24 12.74 -4.18
CA PRO A 184 0.14 12.27 -5.00
C PRO A 184 0.13 10.75 -5.15
N GLY A 185 -1.07 10.16 -5.22
CA GLY A 185 -1.27 8.73 -5.40
C GLY A 185 -1.25 7.89 -4.12
N ILE A 186 -0.93 8.48 -2.96
CA ILE A 186 -1.01 7.77 -1.68
C ILE A 186 -2.46 7.43 -1.34
N LEU A 187 -2.70 6.16 -1.00
CA LEU A 187 -3.99 5.62 -0.59
C LEU A 187 -4.02 5.44 0.93
N SER A 188 -5.04 6.01 1.58
CA SER A 188 -5.13 6.08 3.05
C SER A 188 -6.56 5.98 3.56
N MET A 189 -6.72 5.50 4.79
CA MET A 189 -8.03 5.32 5.43
C MET A 189 -8.62 6.66 5.87
N ALA A 190 -9.88 6.91 5.51
CA ALA A 190 -10.66 7.96 6.16
C ALA A 190 -11.16 7.45 7.52
N ASN A 191 -11.18 8.33 8.52
CA ASN A 191 -11.68 8.01 9.86
C ASN A 191 -12.31 9.26 10.51
N ALA A 192 -13.00 9.07 11.62
CA ALA A 192 -13.61 10.12 12.45
C ALA A 192 -12.93 10.23 13.82
N GLY A 193 -11.60 10.06 13.84
CA GLY A 193 -10.78 9.98 15.04
C GLY A 193 -10.11 8.60 15.21
N PRO A 194 -9.28 8.44 16.26
CA PRO A 194 -8.50 7.22 16.47
C PRO A 194 -9.36 5.96 16.48
N ASN A 195 -8.87 4.89 15.84
CA ASN A 195 -9.51 3.56 15.80
C ASN A 195 -10.93 3.55 15.25
N THR A 196 -11.22 4.40 14.25
CA THR A 196 -12.52 4.46 13.59
C THR A 196 -12.46 4.18 12.10
N ASN A 197 -11.50 3.34 11.67
CA ASN A 197 -11.38 2.93 10.28
C ASN A 197 -12.57 2.06 9.88
N GLY A 198 -13.16 2.29 8.72
CA GLY A 198 -14.30 1.52 8.20
C GLY A 198 -14.03 1.06 6.76
N SER A 199 -14.82 1.54 5.81
CA SER A 199 -14.57 1.33 4.38
C SER A 199 -14.12 2.57 3.63
N GLN A 200 -14.32 3.76 4.20
CA GLN A 200 -14.00 5.00 3.52
C GLN A 200 -12.48 5.18 3.42
N PHE A 201 -12.05 5.69 2.28
CA PHE A 201 -10.66 5.90 1.94
C PHE A 201 -10.50 7.21 1.18
N PHE A 202 -9.27 7.68 1.06
CA PHE A 202 -8.93 8.78 0.16
C PHE A 202 -7.65 8.51 -0.62
N LEU A 203 -7.60 9.06 -1.84
CA LEU A 203 -6.42 9.15 -2.68
C LEU A 203 -5.88 10.56 -2.63
N CYS A 204 -4.64 10.73 -2.18
CA CYS A 204 -3.96 12.02 -2.18
C CYS A 204 -3.69 12.49 -3.61
N THR A 205 -3.86 13.79 -3.86
CA THR A 205 -3.45 14.46 -5.10
C THR A 205 -2.25 15.38 -4.89
N GLU A 206 -1.82 15.56 -3.64
CA GLU A 206 -0.67 16.32 -3.18
C GLU A 206 -0.03 15.62 -1.97
N ALA A 207 1.14 16.07 -1.51
CA ALA A 207 1.66 15.63 -0.21
C ALA A 207 0.80 16.18 0.94
N THR A 208 0.42 15.34 1.90
CA THR A 208 -0.49 15.73 3.01
C THR A 208 0.08 15.37 4.40
N PRO A 209 1.27 15.87 4.77
CA PRO A 209 1.97 15.44 5.99
C PRO A 209 1.23 15.75 7.30
N TRP A 210 0.27 16.68 7.30
CA TRP A 210 -0.56 16.99 8.47
C TRP A 210 -1.53 15.85 8.88
N LEU A 211 -1.68 14.84 8.01
CA LEU A 211 -2.45 13.61 8.25
C LEU A 211 -1.58 12.46 8.78
N ASP A 212 -0.25 12.61 8.79
CA ASP A 212 0.66 11.59 9.32
C ASP A 212 0.38 11.32 10.80
N GLY A 213 0.39 10.04 11.19
CA GLY A 213 0.07 9.63 12.56
C GLY A 213 -1.43 9.68 12.92
N LYS A 214 -2.31 10.02 11.97
CA LYS A 214 -3.76 10.13 12.19
C LYS A 214 -4.58 9.26 11.24
N HIS A 215 -4.08 9.02 10.04
CA HIS A 215 -4.72 8.19 9.03
C HIS A 215 -3.75 7.09 8.59
N VAL A 216 -4.24 5.85 8.53
CA VAL A 216 -3.44 4.69 8.15
C VAL A 216 -3.24 4.71 6.64
N VAL A 217 -2.00 4.96 6.21
CA VAL A 217 -1.59 4.79 4.80
C VAL A 217 -1.42 3.31 4.51
N PHE A 218 -2.09 2.83 3.46
CA PHE A 218 -2.13 1.41 3.13
C PHE A 218 -1.92 1.07 1.66
N GLY A 219 -1.62 2.03 0.82
CA GLY A 219 -1.34 1.76 -0.59
C GLY A 219 -0.81 2.96 -1.36
N THR A 220 -0.53 2.72 -2.63
CA THR A 220 -0.21 3.74 -3.63
C THR A 220 -0.81 3.34 -4.97
N LEU A 221 -1.06 4.32 -5.83
CA LEU A 221 -1.21 4.09 -7.27
C LEU A 221 0.06 3.48 -7.88
#